data_AF-A0A1E7I1V9-F1
#
_entry.id   AF-A0A1E7I1V9-F1
#
_cell.length_a   1.000
_cell.length_b   1.000
_cell.length_c   1.000
_cell.angle_alpha   90.00
_cell.angle_beta   90.00
_cell.angle_gamma   90.00
#
_symmetry.space_group_name_H-M   'P 1'
#
loop_
_entity.id
_entity.type
_entity.pdbx_description
1 polymer ?
#
loop_
_entity_poly.entity_id
_entity_poly.type
_entity_poly.pdbx_seq_one_letter_code
_entity_poly.pdbx_strand_id
1 'polypeptide(L)'
;MLLAKNMQFNVPEVLPLPFADSFLFCIARYDRIPQNKGILQRLHQEDFCQALGLSPHQKYEADGGVTTKQCFQLLQTHSSHPAKNRLALLRMIIFNYCIGNMDAHG
;
A
#
# COMPACT_ATOMS: atom_id res chain seq x y z
N MET A 1 10.09 5.40 2.53
CA MET A 1 10.11 4.95 1.12
C MET A 1 11.49 4.50 0.64
N LEU A 2 12.54 5.34 0.70
CA LEU A 2 13.89 4.94 0.28
C LEU A 2 14.44 3.73 1.07
N LEU A 3 14.29 3.74 2.39
CA LEU A 3 14.68 2.60 3.23
C LEU A 3 13.95 1.31 2.84
N ALA A 4 12.63 1.39 2.60
CA ALA A 4 11.84 0.24 2.16
C ALA A 4 12.33 -0.31 0.82
N LYS A 5 12.64 0.56 -0.17
CA LYS A 5 13.22 0.17 -1.46
C LYS A 5 14.58 -0.53 -1.26
N ASN A 6 15.45 0.02 -0.41
CA ASN A 6 16.76 -0.58 -0.10
C ASN A 6 16.64 -1.93 0.63
N MET A 7 15.57 -2.14 1.40
CA MET A 7 15.22 -3.41 2.03
C MET A 7 14.41 -4.35 1.11
N GLN A 8 14.37 -4.05 -0.19
CA GLN A 8 13.71 -4.85 -1.22
C GLN A 8 12.20 -5.01 -1.04
N PHE A 9 11.53 -4.06 -0.38
CA PHE A 9 10.08 -3.97 -0.42
C PHE A 9 9.61 -3.50 -1.80
N ASN A 10 8.49 -4.04 -2.25
CA ASN A 10 7.82 -3.55 -3.46
C ASN A 10 7.08 -2.25 -3.13
N VAL A 11 7.76 -1.12 -3.29
CA VAL A 11 7.23 0.22 -3.03
C VAL A 11 7.35 1.08 -4.29
N PRO A 12 6.42 2.04 -4.51
CA PRO A 12 6.53 2.94 -5.65
C PRO A 12 7.79 3.79 -5.60
N GLU A 13 8.23 4.23 -6.77
CA GLU A 13 9.29 5.21 -6.89
C GLU A 13 8.83 6.55 -6.33
N VAL A 14 9.71 7.21 -5.58
CA VAL A 14 9.45 8.50 -4.95
C VAL A 14 10.59 9.45 -5.27
N LEU A 15 10.25 10.61 -5.79
CA LEU A 15 11.17 11.69 -6.13
C LEU A 15 10.82 12.93 -5.31
N PRO A 16 11.71 13.39 -4.41
CA PRO A 16 11.57 14.70 -3.79
C PRO A 16 11.85 15.79 -4.84
N LEU A 17 10.92 16.73 -4.98
CA LEU A 17 11.01 17.86 -5.91
C LEU A 17 11.06 19.16 -5.13
N PRO A 18 12.05 20.05 -5.39
CA PRO A 18 12.02 21.41 -4.86
C PRO A 18 10.77 22.16 -5.33
N PHE A 19 10.12 22.90 -4.43
CA PHE A 19 8.96 23.72 -4.73
C PHE A 19 8.93 24.95 -3.81
N ALA A 20 9.31 26.11 -4.36
CA ALA A 20 9.53 27.34 -3.59
C ALA A 20 10.42 27.06 -2.36
N ASP A 21 9.97 27.43 -1.16
CA ASP A 21 10.68 27.23 0.11
C ASP A 21 10.41 25.85 0.74
N SER A 22 9.93 24.87 -0.04
CA SER A 22 9.51 23.56 0.43
C SER A 22 9.86 22.43 -0.56
N PHE A 23 9.51 21.20 -0.21
CA PHE A 23 9.63 20.03 -1.06
C PHE A 23 8.28 19.35 -1.28
N LEU A 24 8.07 18.83 -2.48
CA LEU A 24 6.97 17.95 -2.81
C LEU A 24 7.48 16.52 -2.95
N PHE A 25 6.70 15.54 -2.52
CA PHE A 25 6.97 14.13 -2.82
C PHE A 25 6.16 13.72 -4.04
N CYS A 26 6.84 13.51 -5.17
CA CYS A 26 6.24 12.94 -6.36
C CYS A 26 6.34 11.41 -6.28
N ILE A 27 5.19 10.73 -6.23
CA ILE A 27 5.12 9.27 -6.10
C ILE A 27 4.57 8.70 -7.41
N ALA A 28 5.29 7.75 -8.00
CA ALA A 28 4.84 7.05 -9.19
C ALA A 28 3.60 6.21 -8.87
N ARG A 29 2.50 6.45 -9.59
CA ARG A 29 1.26 5.68 -9.44
C ARG A 29 1.44 4.27 -9.99
N TYR A 30 1.23 3.27 -9.14
CA TYR A 30 1.35 1.85 -9.49
C TYR A 30 0.07 1.26 -10.09
N ASP A 31 -1.04 2.01 -10.08
CA ASP A 31 -2.31 1.67 -10.75
C ASP A 31 -2.40 2.26 -12.18
N ARG A 32 -1.26 2.65 -12.75
CA ARG A 32 -1.12 3.22 -14.10
C ARG A 32 0.00 2.49 -14.84
N ILE A 33 -0.31 1.95 -16.01
CA ILE A 33 0.68 1.30 -16.89
C ILE A 33 0.82 2.14 -18.17
N PRO A 34 1.99 2.75 -18.41
CA PRO A 34 2.29 3.37 -19.70
C PRO A 34 2.24 2.34 -20.81
N GLN A 35 1.53 2.65 -21.88
CA GLN A 35 1.44 1.86 -23.09
C GLN A 35 2.05 2.63 -24.26
N ASN A 36 2.15 1.97 -25.42
CA ASN A 36 2.63 2.59 -26.63
C ASN A 36 1.78 3.82 -27.03
N LYS A 37 2.41 4.76 -27.74
CA LYS A 37 1.76 5.95 -28.32
C LYS A 37 1.12 6.88 -27.28
N GLY A 38 1.69 6.95 -26.07
CA GLY A 38 1.24 7.87 -25.02
C GLY A 38 -0.08 7.48 -24.34
N ILE A 39 -0.58 6.26 -24.59
CA ILE A 39 -1.75 5.75 -23.90
C ILE A 39 -1.37 5.34 -22.48
N LEU A 40 -2.21 5.67 -21.50
CA LEU A 40 -2.02 5.26 -20.11
C LEU A 40 -3.16 4.33 -19.68
N GLN A 41 -2.87 3.04 -19.52
CA GLN A 41 -3.83 2.06 -19.04
C GLN A 41 -4.03 2.23 -17.53
N ARG A 42 -5.28 2.16 -17.08
CA ARG A 42 -5.63 2.13 -15.66
C ARG A 42 -5.76 0.68 -15.19
N LEU A 43 -5.19 0.38 -14.04
CA LEU A 43 -5.43 -0.87 -13.33
C LEU A 43 -6.48 -0.61 -12.25
N HIS A 44 -7.47 -1.50 -12.16
CA HIS A 44 -8.41 -1.46 -11.04
C HIS A 44 -7.69 -1.84 -9.76
N GLN A 45 -7.95 -1.09 -8.69
CA GLN A 45 -7.36 -1.31 -7.39
C GLN A 45 -8.36 -0.89 -6.31
N GLU A 46 -8.35 -1.63 -5.22
CA GLU A 46 -9.10 -1.35 -4.00
C GLU A 46 -8.13 -1.34 -2.81
N ASP A 47 -8.43 -0.55 -1.79
CA ASP A 47 -7.81 -0.66 -0.46
C ASP A 47 -8.48 -1.77 0.39
N PHE A 48 -8.00 -2.02 1.61
CA PHE A 48 -8.60 -3.06 2.44
C PHE A 48 -9.97 -2.68 2.97
N CYS A 49 -10.25 -1.39 3.19
CA CYS A 49 -11.58 -0.92 3.57
C CYS A 49 -12.60 -1.29 2.49
N GLN A 50 -12.32 -0.92 1.24
CA GLN A 50 -13.16 -1.20 0.07
C GLN A 50 -13.34 -2.70 -0.15
N ALA A 51 -12.24 -3.46 -0.13
CA ALA A 51 -12.28 -4.89 -0.36
C ALA A 51 -13.04 -5.67 0.74
N LEU A 52 -13.16 -5.09 1.94
CA LEU A 52 -13.97 -5.62 3.04
C LEU A 52 -15.37 -4.99 3.14
N GLY A 53 -15.71 -4.05 2.27
CA GLY A 53 -16.99 -3.34 2.27
C GLY A 53 -17.18 -2.40 3.46
N LEU A 54 -16.09 -1.90 4.05
CA LEU A 54 -16.10 -0.98 5.19
C LEU A 54 -16.10 0.48 4.75
N SER A 55 -16.70 1.34 5.56
CA SER A 55 -16.66 2.79 5.38
C SER A 55 -15.23 3.32 5.57
N PRO A 56 -14.79 4.35 4.83
CA PRO A 56 -13.49 5.00 5.05
C PRO A 56 -13.36 5.62 6.46
N HIS A 57 -14.48 5.89 7.15
CA HIS A 57 -14.47 6.33 8.55
C HIS A 57 -14.06 5.23 9.53
N GLN A 58 -14.07 3.97 9.09
CA GLN A 58 -13.68 2.80 9.88
C GLN A 58 -12.34 2.24 9.40
N LYS A 59 -11.40 3.11 9.01
CA LYS A 59 -10.07 2.66 8.57
C LYS A 59 -9.20 2.15 9.72
N TYR A 60 -9.40 2.68 10.94
CA TYR A 60 -8.65 2.28 12.14
C TYR A 60 -9.30 1.09 12.86
N GLU A 61 -8.47 0.11 13.23
CA GLU A 61 -8.91 -1.07 13.99
C GLU A 61 -9.60 -0.69 15.33
N ALA A 62 -9.09 0.33 16.02
CA ALA A 62 -9.65 0.82 17.28
C ALA A 62 -11.11 1.31 17.15
N ASP A 63 -11.51 1.76 15.95
CA ASP A 63 -12.85 2.26 15.64
C ASP A 63 -13.75 1.17 15.02
N GLY A 64 -13.38 -0.11 15.19
CA GLY A 64 -14.07 -1.26 14.58
C GLY A 64 -13.73 -1.46 13.10
N GLY A 65 -12.58 -0.93 12.68
CA GLY A 65 -12.10 -0.98 11.31
C GLY A 65 -11.39 -2.25 10.89
N VAL A 66 -10.61 -2.14 9.82
CA VAL A 66 -9.85 -3.25 9.24
C VAL A 66 -8.87 -3.83 10.26
N THR A 67 -9.02 -5.12 10.58
CA THR A 67 -8.09 -5.87 11.43
C THR A 67 -7.01 -6.57 10.61
N THR A 68 -5.84 -6.79 11.23
CA THR A 68 -4.77 -7.58 10.60
C THR A 68 -5.25 -8.98 10.19
N LYS A 69 -6.07 -9.64 11.03
CA LYS A 69 -6.63 -10.97 10.75
C LYS A 69 -7.47 -10.97 9.46
N GLN A 70 -8.30 -9.96 9.25
CA GLN A 70 -9.11 -9.83 8.03
C GLN A 70 -8.24 -9.65 6.80
N CYS A 71 -7.18 -8.83 6.86
CA CYS A 71 -6.24 -8.67 5.74
C CYS A 71 -5.59 -10.00 5.34
N PHE A 72 -5.11 -10.78 6.32
CA PHE A 72 -4.52 -12.09 6.04
C PHE A 72 -5.54 -13.08 5.46
N GLN A 73 -6.79 -13.05 5.93
CA GLN A 73 -7.87 -13.89 5.40
C GLN A 73 -8.23 -13.49 3.96
N LEU A 74 -8.35 -12.19 3.67
CA LEU A 74 -8.64 -11.67 2.35
C LEU A 74 -7.56 -12.09 1.34
N LEU A 75 -6.28 -11.94 1.71
CA LEU A 75 -5.17 -12.42 0.89
C LEU A 75 -5.15 -13.95 0.76
N GLN A 76 -5.57 -14.70 1.78
CA GLN A 76 -5.66 -16.16 1.68
C GLN A 76 -6.73 -16.59 0.66
N THR A 77 -7.86 -15.90 0.63
CA THR A 77 -9.03 -16.29 -0.17
C THR A 77 -9.00 -15.73 -1.59
N HIS A 78 -8.54 -14.50 -1.80
CA HIS A 78 -8.71 -13.79 -3.08
C HIS A 78 -7.40 -13.49 -3.84
N SER A 79 -6.25 -13.64 -3.20
CA SER A 79 -4.96 -13.42 -3.88
C SER A 79 -4.68 -14.51 -4.91
N SER A 80 -4.15 -14.12 -6.08
CA SER A 80 -3.58 -15.08 -7.04
C SER A 80 -2.32 -15.79 -6.51
N HIS A 81 -1.66 -15.22 -5.52
CA HIS A 81 -0.46 -15.78 -4.87
C HIS A 81 -0.56 -15.68 -3.33
N PRO A 82 -1.43 -16.47 -2.67
CA PRO A 82 -1.74 -16.30 -1.24
C PRO A 82 -0.52 -16.36 -0.32
N ALA A 83 0.35 -17.35 -0.50
CA ALA A 83 1.54 -17.52 0.36
C ALA A 83 2.51 -16.33 0.24
N LYS A 84 2.83 -15.92 -0.99
CA LYS A 84 3.72 -14.79 -1.27
C LYS A 84 3.18 -13.48 -0.69
N ASN A 85 1.90 -13.19 -0.92
CA ASN A 85 1.32 -11.90 -0.53
C ASN A 85 1.09 -11.79 0.98
N ARG A 86 0.75 -12.90 1.66
CA ARG A 86 0.70 -12.93 3.13
C ARG A 86 2.09 -12.74 3.76
N LEU A 87 3.13 -13.35 3.18
CA LEU A 87 4.50 -13.10 3.63
C LEU A 87 4.91 -11.63 3.42
N ALA A 88 4.53 -11.04 2.28
CA ALA A 88 4.78 -9.62 2.03
C ALA A 88 4.06 -8.70 3.04
N LEU A 89 2.80 -8.98 3.36
CA LEU A 89 2.05 -8.26 4.39
C LEU A 89 2.72 -8.39 5.76
N LEU A 90 3.11 -9.59 6.17
CA LEU A 90 3.83 -9.82 7.43
C LEU A 90 5.13 -9.01 7.50
N ARG A 91 5.92 -9.04 6.43
CA ARG A 91 7.15 -8.24 6.33
C ARG A 91 6.86 -6.74 6.46
N MET A 92 5.77 -6.25 5.87
CA MET A 92 5.39 -4.84 5.93
C MET A 92 4.95 -4.43 7.34
N ILE A 93 4.19 -5.28 8.04
CA ILE A 93 3.80 -5.06 9.44
C ILE A 93 5.05 -4.93 10.33
N ILE A 94 5.99 -5.88 10.21
CA ILE A 94 7.26 -5.84 10.96
C ILE A 94 8.05 -4.57 10.62
N PHE A 95 8.12 -4.22 9.34
CA PHE A 95 8.81 -3.00 8.90
C PHE A 95 8.21 -1.74 9.51
N ASN A 96 6.88 -1.59 9.45
CA ASN A 96 6.17 -0.44 10.03
C ASN A 96 6.43 -0.33 11.54
N TYR A 97 6.43 -1.46 12.26
CA TYR A 97 6.82 -1.49 13.67
C TYR A 97 8.25 -0.98 13.88
N CYS A 98 9.22 -1.49 13.11
CA CYS A 98 10.63 -1.11 13.23
C CYS A 98 10.90 0.38 12.94
N ILE A 99 10.14 1.00 12.03
CA ILE A 99 10.32 2.42 11.68
C ILE A 99 9.38 3.37 12.47
N GLY A 100 8.57 2.83 13.39
CA GLY A 100 7.62 3.61 14.19
C GLY A 100 6.47 4.20 13.37
N ASN A 101 6.08 3.57 12.26
CA ASN A 101 4.92 4.00 11.49
C ASN A 101 3.62 3.49 12.17
N MET A 102 2.94 4.41 12.86
CA MET A 102 1.73 4.13 13.63
C MET A 102 0.42 4.37 12.86
N ASP A 103 0.48 4.78 11.59
CA ASP A 103 -0.69 5.12 10.77
C ASP A 103 -0.91 4.13 9.61
N ALA A 104 -0.46 2.88 9.78
CA ALA A 104 -0.62 1.81 8.79
C ALA A 104 -2.02 1.15 8.89
N HIS A 105 -3.07 1.92 8.59
CA HIS A 105 -4.47 1.49 8.64
C HIS A 105 -4.92 0.76 7.37
N GLY A 106 -6.19 0.32 7.35
CA GLY A 106 -6.84 -0.36 6.21
C GLY A 106 -7.02 0.51 4.97
#